data_AF-A0AAN6MZ29-F1
#
_entry.id   AF-A0AAN6MZ29-F1
#
_cell.length_a   1.000
_cell.length_b   1.000
_cell.length_c   1.000
_cell.angle_alpha   90.00
_cell.angle_beta   90.00
_cell.angle_gamma   90.00
#
_symmetry.space_group_name_H-M   'P 1'
#
loop_
_entity.id
_entity.type
_entity.pdbx_description
1 polymer ?
#
loop_
_entity_poly.entity_id
_entity_poly.type
_entity_poly.pdbx_seq_one_letter_code
_entity_poly.pdbx_strand_id
1 'polypeptide(L)'
;MSSRLFFGMMRNMFPQMAADAKDDIDMSPQQMDNVIKFQLGLRHPRYLDVESLKLAGIVDHEALAKQVYKILVKKGYLLLPPPTTQDQDRDPGAANPAMTVNTHKIDKHFSHHFSIISVHAHRKLVSLLFFWEEEVNRWRMLDSEENEIQQALESAIGGHGVQDLGVALESVRMKKMLLPSQRAEGASTVFPPKNEPLPSYQASTGA
;
A
#
# COMPACT_ATOMS: atom_id res chain seq x y z
N MET A 1 -5.80 -1.83 7.91
CA MET A 1 -7.16 -1.23 8.01
C MET A 1 -7.85 -1.42 6.66
N SER A 2 -9.14 -1.76 6.62
CA SER A 2 -9.84 -2.00 5.34
C SER A 2 -9.89 -0.72 4.50
N SER A 3 -9.59 -0.78 3.20
CA SER A 3 -9.53 0.38 2.30
C SER A 3 -10.75 1.31 2.41
N ARG A 4 -11.93 0.77 2.74
CA ARG A 4 -13.17 1.55 2.97
C ARG A 4 -13.11 2.53 4.16
N LEU A 5 -12.35 2.21 5.21
CA LEU A 5 -12.18 3.10 6.38
C LEU A 5 -11.27 4.30 6.04
N PHE A 6 -10.28 4.10 5.18
CA PHE A 6 -9.42 5.16 4.65
C PHE A 6 -10.22 6.18 3.81
N PHE A 7 -11.07 5.71 2.90
CA PHE A 7 -11.89 6.57 2.05
C PHE A 7 -12.93 7.41 2.82
N GLY A 8 -13.43 6.91 3.95
CA GLY A 8 -14.31 7.68 4.85
C GLY A 8 -13.62 8.85 5.55
N MET A 9 -12.32 8.71 5.87
CA MET A 9 -11.52 9.72 6.57
C MET A 9 -11.17 10.91 5.66
N MET A 10 -10.84 10.64 4.40
CA MET A 10 -10.51 11.65 3.38
C MET A 10 -11.65 12.66 3.14
N ARG A 11 -12.90 12.20 3.19
CA ARG A 11 -14.10 13.04 3.01
C ARG A 11 -14.29 14.08 4.13
N ASN A 12 -13.78 13.81 5.34
CA ASN A 12 -13.87 14.73 6.47
C ASN A 12 -12.70 15.72 6.55
N MET A 13 -11.53 15.39 5.99
CA MET A 13 -10.34 16.26 6.03
C MET A 13 -10.40 17.42 5.01
N PHE A 14 -11.17 17.30 3.92
CA PHE A 14 -11.24 18.33 2.88
C PHE A 14 -12.68 18.65 2.44
N PRO A 15 -13.40 19.53 3.17
CA PRO A 15 -14.79 19.88 2.86
C PRO A 15 -14.98 20.51 1.48
N GLN A 16 -14.00 21.30 1.02
CA GLN A 16 -13.97 21.95 -0.30
C GLN A 16 -13.90 20.93 -1.46
N MET A 17 -13.62 19.66 -1.17
CA MET A 17 -13.44 18.58 -2.13
C MET A 17 -14.69 17.66 -2.23
N ALA A 18 -15.80 17.98 -1.57
CA ALA A 18 -16.98 17.09 -1.57
C ALA A 18 -17.90 17.23 -2.80
N ALA A 19 -17.65 18.17 -3.72
CA ALA A 19 -18.63 18.60 -4.73
C ALA A 19 -18.52 17.97 -6.14
N ASP A 20 -17.46 17.22 -6.45
CA ASP A 20 -17.25 16.64 -7.79
C ASP A 20 -17.49 15.13 -7.83
N ALA A 21 -17.87 14.64 -9.02
CA ALA A 21 -18.44 13.31 -9.26
C ALA A 21 -17.69 12.14 -8.57
N LYS A 22 -18.50 11.28 -7.95
CA LYS A 22 -18.20 10.22 -6.99
C LYS A 22 -17.24 9.12 -7.47
N ASP A 23 -16.97 9.01 -8.77
CA ASP A 23 -16.37 7.80 -9.36
C ASP A 23 -14.94 7.97 -9.91
N ASP A 24 -14.37 9.18 -9.96
CA ASP A 24 -13.02 9.41 -10.55
C ASP A 24 -12.00 9.96 -9.53
N ILE A 25 -12.38 10.08 -8.26
CA ILE A 25 -11.54 10.74 -7.25
C ILE A 25 -10.40 9.83 -6.76
N ASP A 26 -10.62 8.51 -6.82
CA ASP A 26 -9.71 7.52 -6.27
C ASP A 26 -8.84 6.87 -7.35
N MET A 27 -7.68 6.37 -6.95
CA MET A 27 -6.90 5.51 -7.84
C MET A 27 -7.68 4.22 -8.09
N SER A 28 -7.80 3.84 -9.36
CA SER A 28 -8.41 2.55 -9.70
C SER A 28 -7.51 1.40 -9.21
N PRO A 29 -8.09 0.20 -8.94
CA PRO A 29 -7.30 -0.98 -8.61
C PRO A 29 -6.21 -1.28 -9.66
N GLN A 30 -6.49 -1.00 -10.94
CA GLN A 30 -5.54 -1.16 -12.02
C GLN A 30 -4.38 -0.16 -11.94
N GLN A 31 -4.65 1.09 -11.54
CA GLN A 31 -3.60 2.10 -11.33
C GLN A 31 -2.70 1.70 -10.15
N MET A 32 -3.29 1.24 -9.04
CA MET A 32 -2.54 0.73 -7.88
C MET A 32 -1.63 -0.43 -8.28
N ASP A 33 -2.15 -1.41 -9.02
CA ASP A 33 -1.37 -2.54 -9.52
C ASP A 33 -0.22 -2.10 -10.42
N ASN A 34 -0.45 -1.13 -11.31
CA ASN A 34 0.59 -0.63 -12.22
C ASN A 34 1.72 0.06 -11.46
N VAL A 35 1.39 0.86 -10.44
CA VAL A 35 2.40 1.48 -9.56
C VAL A 35 3.23 0.40 -8.86
N ILE A 36 2.59 -0.62 -8.29
CA ILE A 36 3.28 -1.73 -7.60
C ILE A 36 4.17 -2.51 -8.57
N LYS A 37 3.67 -2.89 -9.73
CA LYS A 37 4.44 -3.62 -10.76
C LYS A 37 5.69 -2.86 -11.16
N PHE A 38 5.55 -1.56 -11.42
CA PHE A 38 6.67 -0.72 -11.80
C PHE A 38 7.71 -0.66 -10.68
N GLN A 39 7.25 -0.45 -9.46
CA GLN A 39 8.11 -0.31 -8.28
C GLN A 39 8.86 -1.59 -7.95
N LEU A 40 8.23 -2.76 -8.05
CA LEU A 40 8.89 -4.05 -7.89
C LEU A 40 10.04 -4.28 -8.89
N GLY A 41 10.03 -3.59 -10.04
CA GLY A 41 11.11 -3.63 -11.02
C GLY A 41 12.29 -2.69 -10.71
N LEU A 42 12.16 -1.81 -9.72
CA LEU A 42 13.21 -0.86 -9.35
C LEU A 42 14.18 -1.45 -8.33
N ARG A 43 15.40 -0.88 -8.29
CA ARG A 43 16.42 -1.23 -7.28
C ARG A 43 15.94 -0.99 -5.84
N HIS A 44 15.11 0.03 -5.65
CA HIS A 44 14.57 0.43 -4.35
C HIS A 44 13.04 0.46 -4.39
N PRO A 45 12.37 -0.70 -4.34
CA PRO A 45 10.93 -0.83 -4.62
C PRO A 45 10.01 -0.12 -3.62
N ARG A 46 10.54 0.36 -2.48
CA ARG A 46 9.79 1.06 -1.43
C ARG A 46 9.71 2.57 -1.61
N TYR A 47 10.46 3.11 -2.56
CA TYR A 47 10.59 4.54 -2.77
C TYR A 47 9.86 4.94 -4.04
N LEU A 48 8.87 5.82 -3.88
CA LEU A 48 8.16 6.35 -5.03
C LEU A 48 9.12 7.08 -5.96
N ASP A 49 8.93 6.85 -7.25
CA ASP A 49 9.66 7.50 -8.33
C ASP A 49 8.72 8.42 -9.12
N VAL A 50 9.30 9.30 -9.94
CA VAL A 50 8.57 10.23 -10.81
C VAL A 50 7.54 9.49 -11.66
N GLU A 51 7.90 8.32 -12.18
CA GLU A 51 7.03 7.55 -13.07
C GLU A 51 5.82 6.93 -12.36
N SER A 52 5.91 6.76 -11.04
CA SER A 52 4.77 6.33 -10.23
C SER A 52 3.65 7.37 -10.22
N LEU A 53 3.98 8.67 -10.33
CA LEU A 53 2.98 9.74 -10.40
C LEU A 53 2.19 9.69 -11.72
N LYS A 54 2.84 9.28 -12.81
CA LYS A 54 2.21 9.11 -14.13
C LYS A 54 1.33 7.85 -14.15
N LEU A 55 1.84 6.74 -13.62
CA LEU A 55 1.08 5.49 -13.54
C LEU A 55 -0.16 5.61 -12.64
N ALA A 56 -0.08 6.44 -11.61
CA ALA A 56 -1.22 6.79 -10.76
C ALA A 56 -2.23 7.75 -11.42
N GLY A 57 -1.94 8.26 -12.63
CA GLY A 57 -2.82 9.20 -13.34
C GLY A 57 -2.93 10.57 -12.66
N ILE A 58 -1.91 10.98 -11.89
CA ILE A 58 -1.88 12.31 -11.26
C ILE A 58 -1.43 13.36 -12.28
N VAL A 59 -0.52 12.97 -13.17
CA VAL A 59 0.11 13.85 -14.16
C VAL A 59 0.31 13.11 -15.47
N ASP A 60 -0.02 13.75 -16.58
CA ASP A 60 0.17 13.17 -17.93
C ASP A 60 1.57 13.43 -18.51
N HIS A 61 2.19 14.54 -18.13
CA HIS A 61 3.47 15.01 -18.69
C HIS A 61 4.65 14.87 -17.71
N GLU A 62 5.78 14.39 -18.23
CA GLU A 62 6.99 14.13 -17.43
C GLU A 62 7.55 15.40 -16.76
N ALA A 63 7.52 16.54 -17.45
CA ALA A 63 8.02 17.81 -16.90
C ALA A 63 7.26 18.22 -15.63
N LEU A 64 5.94 18.04 -15.63
CA LEU A 64 5.08 18.35 -14.49
C LEU A 64 5.27 17.29 -13.40
N ALA A 65 5.41 16.01 -13.76
CA ALA A 65 5.67 14.93 -12.79
C ALA A 65 6.97 15.19 -12.02
N LYS A 66 8.04 15.61 -12.71
CA LYS A 66 9.31 16.02 -12.09
C LYS A 66 9.15 17.19 -11.13
N GLN A 67 8.33 18.18 -11.48
CA GLN A 67 8.06 19.33 -10.61
C GLN A 67 7.29 18.93 -9.36
N VAL A 68 6.22 18.13 -9.51
CA VAL A 68 5.44 17.61 -8.37
C VAL A 68 6.31 16.74 -7.46
N TYR A 69 7.10 15.83 -8.05
CA TYR A 69 8.06 15.01 -7.30
C TYR A 69 9.07 15.85 -6.51
N LYS A 70 9.64 16.89 -7.15
CA LYS A 70 10.56 17.81 -6.48
C LYS A 70 9.89 18.53 -5.30
N ILE A 71 8.63 18.93 -5.43
CA ILE A 71 7.88 19.56 -4.33
C ILE A 71 7.64 18.54 -3.21
N LEU A 72 7.24 17.31 -3.55
CA LEU A 72 7.01 16.22 -2.59
C LEU A 72 8.25 15.95 -1.74
N VAL A 73 9.41 15.84 -2.37
CA VAL A 73 10.69 15.64 -1.68
C VAL A 73 11.08 16.88 -0.87
N LYS A 74 11.02 18.09 -1.47
CA LYS A 74 11.42 19.35 -0.80
C LYS A 74 10.59 19.64 0.45
N LYS A 75 9.29 19.34 0.42
CA LYS A 75 8.39 19.50 1.57
C LYS A 75 8.45 18.29 2.52
N GLY A 76 9.06 17.20 2.08
CA GLY A 76 9.32 15.99 2.86
C GLY A 76 8.11 15.08 3.03
N TYR A 77 7.20 15.10 2.05
CA TYR A 77 6.15 14.07 1.90
C TYR A 77 6.76 12.76 1.42
N LEU A 78 7.82 12.83 0.61
CA LEU A 78 8.62 11.69 0.17
C LEU A 78 10.02 11.78 0.78
N LEU A 79 10.53 10.64 1.22
CA LEU A 79 11.93 10.47 1.56
C LEU A 79 12.68 9.91 0.35
N LEU A 80 13.93 10.34 0.17
CA LEU A 80 14.80 9.80 -0.87
C LEU A 80 15.42 8.48 -0.39
N PRO A 81 15.73 7.56 -1.32
CA PRO A 81 16.51 6.37 -0.99
C PRO A 81 17.87 6.76 -0.40
N PRO A 82 18.42 5.99 0.54
CA PRO A 82 19.75 6.24 1.08
C PRO A 82 20.77 6.27 -0.07
N PRO A 83 21.76 7.17 -0.03
CA PRO A 83 22.78 7.23 -1.06
C PRO A 83 23.50 5.88 -1.13
N THR A 84 23.58 5.34 -2.34
CA THR A 84 24.33 4.13 -2.68
C THR A 84 25.82 4.39 -2.49
N THR A 85 26.28 4.41 -1.24
CA THR A 85 27.71 4.32 -0.94
C THR A 85 28.14 2.93 -1.39
N GLN A 86 29.15 2.82 -2.24
CA GLN A 86 29.62 1.56 -2.83
C GLN A 86 30.18 0.54 -1.81
N ASP A 87 30.09 0.81 -0.50
CA ASP A 87 30.59 -0.04 0.58
C ASP A 87 29.47 -0.46 1.55
N GLN A 88 28.46 -1.18 1.06
CA GLN A 88 27.57 -1.97 1.92
C GLN A 88 27.48 -3.41 1.38
N ASP A 89 28.65 -4.03 1.25
CA ASP A 89 28.74 -5.45 1.61
C ASP A 89 28.42 -5.56 3.10
N ARG A 90 27.43 -6.41 3.44
CA ARG A 90 27.03 -6.81 4.80
C ARG A 90 26.11 -5.84 5.55
N ASP A 91 24.85 -5.79 5.14
CA ASP A 91 23.75 -6.20 6.04
C ASP A 91 22.43 -6.28 5.25
N PRO A 92 21.81 -7.45 5.05
CA PRO A 92 20.47 -7.53 4.47
C PRO A 92 19.39 -6.90 5.37
N GLY A 93 19.74 -6.44 6.57
CA GLY A 93 18.87 -5.75 7.53
C GLY A 93 19.12 -4.24 7.71
N ALA A 94 20.14 -3.65 7.06
CA ALA A 94 20.49 -2.25 7.31
C ALA A 94 19.63 -1.27 6.49
N ALA A 95 18.78 -0.56 7.23
CA ALA A 95 18.06 0.64 6.82
C ALA A 95 16.97 0.45 5.75
N ASN A 96 16.05 -0.48 5.98
CA ASN A 96 14.67 -0.22 5.55
C ASN A 96 14.17 0.97 6.37
N PRO A 97 13.99 2.18 5.79
CA PRO A 97 13.43 3.26 6.58
C PRO A 97 12.04 2.84 7.05
N ALA A 98 11.74 3.14 8.31
CA ALA A 98 10.40 2.95 8.88
C ALA A 98 9.32 3.77 8.17
N MET A 99 9.68 4.60 7.19
CA MET A 99 8.76 5.48 6.49
C MET A 99 9.41 5.92 5.17
N THR A 100 8.76 5.73 4.03
CA THR A 100 9.22 6.30 2.73
C THR A 100 8.30 7.42 2.25
N VAL A 101 7.04 7.39 2.70
CA VAL A 101 6.05 8.46 2.56
C VAL A 101 5.65 8.93 3.95
N ASN A 102 5.55 10.23 4.14
CA ASN A 102 5.09 10.84 5.40
C ASN A 102 3.74 11.52 5.18
N THR A 103 2.65 10.81 5.48
CA THR A 103 1.29 11.35 5.31
C THR A 103 0.91 12.35 6.40
N HIS A 104 1.58 12.34 7.57
CA HIS A 104 1.35 13.30 8.65
C HIS A 104 1.65 14.76 8.26
N LYS A 105 2.43 14.97 7.20
CA LYS A 105 2.69 16.31 6.66
C LYS A 105 1.58 16.87 5.81
N ILE A 106 0.56 16.08 5.49
CA ILE A 106 -0.59 16.53 4.71
C ILE A 106 -1.43 17.46 5.59
N ASP A 107 -1.27 18.76 5.35
CA ASP A 107 -1.91 19.82 6.11
C ASP A 107 -2.88 20.63 5.24
N LYS A 108 -3.50 21.66 5.84
CA LYS A 108 -4.38 22.60 5.12
C LYS A 108 -3.68 23.38 4.00
N HIS A 109 -2.34 23.42 4.00
CA HIS A 109 -1.54 24.10 2.97
C HIS A 109 -1.14 23.16 1.84
N PHE A 110 -1.51 21.87 1.89
CA PHE A 110 -1.21 20.88 0.87
C PHE A 110 -1.62 21.36 -0.53
N SER A 111 -2.87 21.78 -0.72
CA SER A 111 -3.36 22.28 -2.01
C SER A 111 -2.60 23.51 -2.52
N HIS A 112 -2.11 24.37 -1.61
CA HIS A 112 -1.29 25.52 -1.98
C HIS A 112 0.11 25.11 -2.44
N HIS A 113 0.71 24.09 -1.81
CA HIS A 113 2.00 23.56 -2.23
C HIS A 113 1.97 22.95 -3.63
N PHE A 114 0.82 22.41 -4.04
CA PHE A 114 0.62 21.75 -5.32
C PHE A 114 -0.30 22.56 -6.26
N SER A 115 -0.36 23.89 -6.15
CA SER A 115 -1.24 24.73 -6.96
C SER A 115 -1.02 24.61 -8.49
N ILE A 116 0.06 23.95 -8.91
CA ILE A 116 0.39 23.65 -10.30
C ILE A 116 -0.44 22.50 -10.91
N ILE A 117 -1.10 21.68 -10.08
CA ILE A 117 -1.98 20.60 -10.54
C ILE A 117 -3.44 20.89 -10.19
N SER A 118 -4.35 20.22 -10.92
CA SER A 118 -5.78 20.35 -10.69
C SER A 118 -6.19 19.83 -9.31
N VAL A 119 -7.34 20.28 -8.80
CA VAL A 119 -7.92 19.78 -7.54
C VAL A 119 -8.15 18.26 -7.61
N HIS A 120 -8.50 17.76 -8.79
CA HIS A 120 -8.64 16.33 -9.03
C HIS A 120 -7.32 15.58 -8.83
N ALA A 121 -6.22 16.11 -9.40
CA ALA A 121 -4.89 15.56 -9.22
C ALA A 121 -4.39 15.68 -7.77
N HIS A 122 -4.79 16.71 -7.00
CA HIS A 122 -4.52 16.77 -5.56
C HIS A 122 -5.07 15.55 -4.83
N ARG A 123 -6.33 15.17 -5.12
CA ARG A 123 -6.97 14.03 -4.46
C ARG A 123 -6.29 12.72 -4.80
N LYS A 124 -6.04 12.48 -6.10
CA LYS A 124 -5.29 11.29 -6.54
C LYS A 124 -3.89 11.22 -5.93
N LEU A 125 -3.22 12.36 -5.77
CA LEU A 125 -1.92 12.43 -5.10
C LEU A 125 -2.01 12.06 -3.62
N VAL A 126 -2.98 12.59 -2.89
CA VAL A 126 -3.19 12.20 -1.48
C VAL A 126 -3.52 10.71 -1.38
N SER A 127 -4.42 10.21 -2.23
CA SER A 127 -4.76 8.79 -2.28
C SER A 127 -3.54 7.91 -2.58
N LEU A 128 -2.65 8.33 -3.48
CA LEU A 128 -1.37 7.65 -3.73
C LEU A 128 -0.48 7.60 -2.49
N LEU A 129 -0.30 8.73 -1.81
CA LEU A 129 0.60 8.82 -0.65
C LEU A 129 0.15 7.89 0.48
N PHE A 130 -1.14 7.88 0.81
CA PHE A 130 -1.67 6.98 1.83
C PHE A 130 -1.67 5.52 1.40
N PHE A 131 -2.06 5.22 0.16
CA PHE A 131 -1.95 3.87 -0.38
C PHE A 131 -0.51 3.34 -0.24
N TRP A 132 0.47 4.16 -0.59
CA TRP A 132 1.86 3.77 -0.54
C TRP A 132 2.40 3.61 0.89
N GLU A 133 1.96 4.46 1.82
CA GLU A 133 2.29 4.31 3.24
C GLU A 133 1.79 2.96 3.78
N GLU A 134 0.53 2.61 3.50
CA GLU A 134 -0.03 1.31 3.90
C GLU A 134 0.69 0.14 3.21
N GLU A 135 1.08 0.29 1.94
CA GLU A 135 1.84 -0.75 1.24
C GLU A 135 3.23 -0.98 1.85
N VAL A 136 3.93 0.09 2.20
CA VAL A 136 5.24 0.00 2.85
C VAL A 136 5.12 -0.60 4.24
N ASN A 137 4.04 -0.28 4.97
CA ASN A 137 3.71 -0.94 6.25
C ASN A 137 3.43 -2.44 6.05
N ARG A 138 2.69 -2.82 5.01
CA ARG A 138 2.45 -4.23 4.64
C ARG A 138 3.77 -4.97 4.39
N TRP A 139 4.65 -4.40 3.57
CA TRP A 139 5.97 -4.98 3.33
C TRP A 139 6.81 -5.09 4.60
N ARG A 140 6.73 -4.12 5.53
CA ARG A 140 7.41 -4.21 6.82
C ARG A 140 6.91 -5.37 7.67
N MET A 141 5.60 -5.57 7.74
CA MET A 141 5.03 -6.72 8.48
C MET A 141 5.51 -8.04 7.88
N LEU A 142 5.53 -8.14 6.54
CA LEU A 142 6.05 -9.33 5.85
C LEU A 142 7.55 -9.53 6.05
N ASP A 143 8.35 -8.46 6.14
CA ASP A 143 9.77 -8.60 6.49
C ASP A 143 9.96 -9.09 7.94
N SER A 144 9.13 -8.62 8.88
CA SER A 144 9.15 -9.11 10.26
C SER A 144 8.83 -10.59 10.31
N GLU A 145 7.75 -11.00 9.63
CA GLU A 145 7.34 -12.41 9.51
C GLU A 145 8.44 -13.26 8.86
N GLU A 146 9.05 -12.78 7.77
CA GLU A 146 10.17 -13.45 7.10
C GLU A 146 11.37 -13.63 8.05
N ASN A 147 11.75 -12.57 8.78
CA ASN A 147 12.87 -12.61 9.73
C ASN A 147 12.59 -13.55 10.92
N GLU A 148 11.36 -13.56 11.45
CA GLU A 148 10.96 -14.46 12.53
C GLU A 148 11.02 -15.93 12.09
N ILE A 149 10.52 -16.26 10.89
CA ILE A 149 10.60 -17.61 10.32
C ILE A 149 12.06 -18.00 10.07
N GLN A 150 12.87 -17.07 9.55
CA GLN A 150 14.29 -17.30 9.31
C GLN A 150 15.05 -17.61 10.61
N GLN A 151 14.81 -16.84 11.68
CA GLN A 151 15.39 -17.10 13.01
C GLN A 151 14.92 -18.45 13.59
N ALA A 152 13.65 -18.80 13.39
CA ALA A 152 13.10 -20.09 13.79
C ALA A 152 13.76 -21.25 13.03
N LEU A 153 14.02 -21.10 11.72
CA LEU A 153 14.74 -22.08 10.90
C LEU A 153 16.18 -22.27 11.38
N GLU A 154 16.89 -21.17 11.65
CA GLU A 154 18.26 -21.20 12.19
C GLU A 154 18.32 -21.87 13.56
N SER A 155 17.28 -21.70 14.38
CA SER A 155 17.17 -22.34 15.70
C SER A 155 16.71 -23.81 15.64
N ALA A 156 16.06 -24.22 14.54
CA ALA A 156 15.48 -25.55 14.36
C ALA A 156 16.37 -26.50 13.52
N ILE A 157 17.63 -26.15 13.26
CA ILE A 157 18.55 -26.98 12.46
C ILE A 157 18.64 -28.40 13.04
N GLY A 158 18.04 -29.37 12.34
CA GLY A 158 18.01 -30.80 12.72
C GLY A 158 16.73 -31.28 13.43
N GLY A 159 15.74 -30.41 13.66
CA GLY A 159 14.48 -30.73 14.34
C GLY A 159 13.31 -31.08 13.40
N HIS A 160 12.26 -31.66 13.97
CA HIS A 160 10.98 -31.86 13.29
C HIS A 160 10.30 -30.49 13.07
N GLY A 161 9.84 -30.18 11.85
CA GLY A 161 9.15 -28.91 11.54
C GLY A 161 9.90 -27.94 10.62
N VAL A 162 11.16 -28.24 10.25
CA VAL A 162 11.94 -27.43 9.28
C VAL A 162 11.25 -27.34 7.92
N GLN A 163 10.60 -28.41 7.48
CA GLN A 163 9.87 -28.43 6.21
C GLN A 163 8.67 -27.48 6.22
N ASP A 164 7.90 -27.46 7.31
CA ASP A 164 6.74 -26.57 7.46
C ASP A 164 7.17 -25.10 7.52
N LEU A 165 8.26 -24.80 8.23
CA LEU A 165 8.85 -23.47 8.28
C LEU A 165 9.39 -23.03 6.90
N GLY A 166 9.95 -23.95 6.12
CA GLY A 166 10.38 -23.68 4.73
C GLY A 166 9.20 -23.33 3.82
N VAL A 167 8.07 -24.05 3.95
CA VAL A 167 6.83 -23.72 3.23
C VAL A 167 6.28 -22.36 3.66
N ALA A 168 6.30 -22.06 4.96
CA ALA A 168 5.88 -20.77 5.48
C ALA A 168 6.74 -19.61 4.95
N LEU A 169 8.06 -19.78 4.91
CA LEU A 169 9.00 -18.79 4.37
C LEU A 169 8.70 -18.48 2.90
N GLU A 170 8.49 -19.53 2.10
CA GLU A 170 8.16 -19.37 0.68
C GLU A 170 6.80 -18.68 0.50
N SER A 171 5.81 -18.99 1.34
CA SER A 171 4.51 -18.30 1.35
C SER A 171 4.68 -16.79 1.57
N VAL A 172 5.52 -16.37 2.53
CA VAL A 172 5.77 -14.95 2.80
C VAL A 172 6.43 -14.27 1.60
N ARG A 173 7.42 -14.92 0.98
CA ARG A 173 8.09 -14.39 -0.22
C ARG A 173 7.11 -14.21 -1.38
N MET A 174 6.22 -15.18 -1.60
CA MET A 174 5.15 -15.05 -2.60
C MET A 174 4.21 -13.89 -2.27
N LYS A 175 3.77 -13.75 -1.00
CA LYS A 175 2.90 -12.64 -0.55
C LYS A 175 3.51 -11.25 -0.80
N LYS A 176 4.84 -11.11 -0.72
CA LYS A 176 5.54 -9.84 -1.00
C LYS A 176 5.37 -9.40 -2.46
N MET A 177 5.28 -10.36 -3.39
CA MET A 177 5.15 -10.14 -4.83
C MET A 177 3.70 -10.00 -5.33
N LEU A 178 2.71 -10.29 -4.49
CA LEU A 178 1.31 -10.19 -4.87
C LEU A 178 0.88 -8.74 -5.13
N LEU A 179 0.18 -8.54 -6.24
CA LEU A 179 -0.45 -7.27 -6.58
C LEU A 179 -1.67 -7.01 -5.70
N PRO A 180 -2.03 -5.75 -5.42
CA PRO A 180 -3.26 -5.40 -4.69
C PRO A 180 -4.49 -6.16 -5.17
N SER A 181 -4.72 -6.26 -6.49
CA SER A 181 -5.87 -6.99 -7.05
C SER A 181 -5.88 -8.50 -6.82
N GLN A 182 -4.71 -9.09 -6.55
CA GLN A 182 -4.52 -10.52 -6.35
C GLN A 182 -4.57 -10.92 -4.86
N ARG A 183 -4.67 -9.95 -3.96
CA ARG A 183 -4.70 -10.20 -2.53
C ARG A 183 -6.13 -10.55 -2.10
N ALA A 184 -6.25 -11.64 -1.36
CA ALA A 184 -7.52 -12.13 -0.81
C ALA A 184 -8.19 -11.16 0.18
N GLU A 185 -7.56 -10.03 0.52
CA GLU A 185 -8.16 -8.97 1.34
C GLU A 185 -9.34 -8.26 0.65
N GLY A 186 -9.53 -8.46 -0.66
CA GLY A 186 -10.76 -8.12 -1.39
C GLY A 186 -11.85 -9.20 -1.39
N ALA A 187 -11.56 -10.41 -0.89
CA ALA A 187 -12.48 -11.56 -0.89
C ALA A 187 -13.35 -11.64 0.38
N SER A 188 -13.59 -10.53 1.07
CA SER A 188 -14.69 -10.42 2.04
C SER A 188 -15.98 -9.96 1.35
N THR A 189 -16.29 -10.55 0.20
CA THR A 189 -17.66 -10.75 -0.24
C THR A 189 -17.93 -12.25 -0.14
N VAL A 190 -18.08 -12.73 1.10
CA VAL A 190 -19.10 -13.75 1.33
C VAL A 190 -20.40 -13.08 0.89
N PHE A 191 -20.86 -13.46 -0.30
CA PHE A 191 -22.22 -13.20 -0.74
C PHE A 191 -23.16 -13.37 0.46
N PRO A 192 -23.98 -12.38 0.86
CA PRO A 192 -25.21 -12.78 1.52
C PRO A 192 -25.97 -13.61 0.48
N PRO A 193 -26.24 -14.91 0.72
CA PRO A 193 -27.13 -15.63 -0.16
C PRO A 193 -28.45 -14.85 -0.20
N LYS A 194 -28.88 -14.54 -1.42
CA LYS A 194 -30.17 -13.92 -1.74
C LYS A 194 -31.25 -14.62 -0.91
N ASN A 195 -31.92 -13.87 -0.02
CA ASN A 195 -33.26 -14.12 0.51
C ASN A 195 -33.68 -15.61 0.61
N GLU A 196 -32.90 -16.45 1.29
CA GLU A 196 -33.43 -17.72 1.76
C GLU A 196 -34.05 -17.48 3.15
N PRO A 197 -35.36 -17.70 3.35
CA PRO A 197 -35.93 -17.64 4.68
C PRO A 197 -35.29 -18.75 5.53
N LEU A 198 -34.77 -18.34 6.70
CA LEU A 198 -34.16 -19.23 7.67
C LEU A 198 -35.11 -20.40 7.99
N PRO A 199 -34.62 -21.67 8.06
CA PRO A 199 -35.43 -22.79 8.48
C PRO A 199 -35.97 -22.55 9.89
N SER A 200 -37.29 -22.55 10.05
CA SER A 200 -37.92 -22.51 11.37
C SER A 200 -37.61 -23.81 12.10
N TYR A 201 -37.05 -23.70 13.31
CA TYR A 201 -37.00 -24.83 14.23
C TYR A 201 -38.44 -25.21 14.60
N GLN A 202 -38.94 -26.31 14.03
CA GLN A 202 -40.10 -26.99 14.60
C GLN A 202 -39.63 -27.61 15.93
N ALA A 203 -40.10 -27.03 17.03
CA ALA A 203 -39.99 -27.66 18.33
C ALA A 203 -40.82 -28.94 18.31
N SER A 204 -40.14 -30.08 18.28
CA SER A 204 -40.71 -31.39 18.56
C SER A 204 -41.05 -31.49 20.04
N THR A 205 -42.24 -31.04 20.42
CA THR A 205 -42.85 -31.46 21.68
C THR A 205 -43.49 -32.81 21.45
N GLY A 206 -42.78 -33.86 21.87
CA GLY A 206 -43.39 -35.16 22.11
C GLY A 206 -44.31 -35.09 23.32
N ALA A 207 -45.53 -35.61 23.14
CA ALA A 207 -46.35 -36.26 24.15
C ALA A 207 -47.38 -37.13 23.40
#